data_AF-A0A2N6DBA7-F1
#
_entry.id   AF-A0A2N6DBA7-F1
#
_cell.length_a   1.000
_cell.length_b   1.000
_cell.length_c   1.000
_cell.angle_alpha   90.00
_cell.angle_beta   90.00
_cell.angle_gamma   90.00
#
_symmetry.space_group_name_H-M   'P 1'
#
loop_
_entity.id
_entity.type
_entity.pdbx_description
1 polymer ?
#
loop_
_entity_poly.entity_id
_entity_poly.type
_entity_poly.pdbx_seq_one_letter_code
_entity_poly.pdbx_strand_id
1 'polypeptide(L)'
;MNIHPLQFLRDLKSVSIATSENCIPYSRIIDVMLHEEEKLYFVTGRGKHFYRQLKTNPFIAITAMNSDYLSVRAYGPIEFIGEEKREKIFKENPILSHIYPGKKNDILDVFCLIKCKGELYDLSTEHPLRKRFSFGYEGEIDQLGYFITEDCTACGICKDACPTRTINEGDIYKIDPQYCVECGRCYEHCPHNAIEKPPII
;
A
#
# COMPACT_ATOMS: atom_id res chain seq x y z
N MET A 1 -9.68 1.90 -15.34
CA MET A 1 -8.55 2.85 -15.41
C MET A 1 -7.28 2.13 -14.99
N ASN A 2 -6.16 2.29 -15.71
CA ASN A 2 -4.88 1.73 -15.30
C ASN A 2 -4.18 2.73 -14.36
N ILE A 3 -4.55 2.71 -13.07
CA ILE A 3 -4.03 3.65 -12.07
C ILE A 3 -2.68 3.13 -11.58
N HIS A 4 -1.64 3.95 -11.71
CA HIS A 4 -0.32 3.64 -11.16
C HIS A 4 -0.30 3.98 -9.66
N PRO A 5 -0.19 3.01 -8.73
CA PRO A 5 -0.41 3.23 -7.30
C PRO A 5 0.51 4.30 -6.67
N LEU A 6 1.78 4.35 -7.07
CA LEU A 6 2.70 5.37 -6.55
C LEU A 6 2.42 6.77 -7.12
N GLN A 7 1.92 6.84 -8.36
CA GLN A 7 1.51 8.12 -8.94
C GLN A 7 0.26 8.62 -8.23
N PHE A 8 -0.68 7.73 -7.93
CA PHE A 8 -1.87 8.04 -7.14
C PHE A 8 -1.51 8.64 -5.77
N LEU A 9 -0.54 8.06 -5.06
CA LEU A 9 -0.04 8.61 -3.79
C LEU A 9 0.59 10.00 -3.97
N ARG A 10 1.32 10.23 -5.07
CA ARG A 10 1.88 11.56 -5.39
C ARG A 10 0.80 12.57 -5.74
N ASP A 11 -0.24 12.17 -6.47
CA ASP A 11 -1.33 13.06 -6.89
C ASP A 11 -2.18 13.50 -5.70
N LEU A 12 -2.42 12.61 -4.73
CA LEU A 12 -3.04 12.97 -3.44
C LEU A 12 -2.18 13.92 -2.61
N LYS A 13 -0.86 13.90 -2.82
CA LYS A 13 0.19 14.62 -2.06
C LYS A 13 0.25 14.22 -0.60
N SER A 14 -0.79 14.48 0.19
CA SER A 14 -0.81 14.23 1.62
C SER A 14 -1.27 12.80 1.92
N VAL A 15 -0.42 12.02 2.60
CA VAL A 15 -0.64 10.61 2.91
C VAL A 15 -0.39 10.32 4.38
N SER A 16 -1.05 9.31 4.94
CA SER A 16 -0.72 8.80 6.26
C SER A 16 0.50 7.89 6.16
N ILE A 17 1.53 8.14 6.98
CA ILE A 17 2.72 7.31 7.08
C ILE A 17 2.89 6.75 8.49
N ALA A 18 3.05 5.44 8.58
CA ALA A 18 3.36 4.72 9.80
C ALA A 18 4.85 4.41 9.91
N THR A 19 5.37 4.54 11.13
CA THR A 19 6.72 4.16 11.55
C THR A 19 6.63 3.43 12.89
N SER A 20 7.70 2.80 13.34
CA SER A 20 7.76 2.21 14.68
C SER A 20 9.07 2.54 15.40
N GLU A 21 8.99 2.67 16.73
CA GLU A 21 10.13 2.86 17.64
C GLU A 21 9.86 2.00 18.87
N ASN A 22 10.78 1.09 19.23
CA ASN A 22 10.62 0.16 20.36
C ASN A 22 9.30 -0.63 20.34
N CYS A 23 8.92 -1.15 19.16
CA CYS A 23 7.65 -1.85 18.93
C CYS A 23 6.38 -1.01 19.14
N ILE A 24 6.50 0.29 19.38
CA ILE A 24 5.36 1.22 19.45
C ILE A 24 5.12 1.78 18.06
N PRO A 25 3.91 1.60 17.48
CA PRO A 25 3.57 2.19 16.19
C PRO A 25 3.22 3.67 16.35
N TYR A 26 3.62 4.47 15.36
CA TYR A 26 3.26 5.87 15.25
C TYR A 26 2.73 6.15 13.85
N SER A 27 1.76 7.05 13.73
CA SER A 27 1.22 7.50 12.44
C SER A 27 1.11 9.03 12.40
N ARG A 28 1.23 9.61 11.20
CA ARG A 28 1.04 11.05 10.92
C ARG A 28 0.80 11.27 9.43
N ILE A 29 0.30 12.46 9.09
CA ILE A 29 0.23 12.91 7.70
C ILE A 29 1.56 13.53 7.27
N ILE A 30 2.06 13.16 6.09
CA ILE A 30 3.18 13.79 5.40
C ILE A 30 2.81 14.06 3.95
N ASP A 31 3.59 14.91 3.28
CA ASP A 31 3.47 15.08 1.83
C ASP A 31 4.50 14.20 1.10
N VAL A 32 4.02 13.47 0.09
CA VAL A 32 4.83 12.83 -0.95
C VAL A 32 5.36 13.94 -1.86
N MET A 33 6.66 14.18 -1.79
CA MET A 33 7.30 15.34 -2.41
C MET A 33 7.61 15.13 -3.88
N LEU A 34 8.06 13.92 -4.26
CA LEU A 34 8.35 13.53 -5.64
C LEU A 34 8.00 12.06 -5.87
N HIS A 35 7.76 11.71 -7.13
CA HIS A 35 7.66 10.33 -7.62
C HIS A 35 8.49 10.21 -8.90
N GLU A 36 9.47 9.31 -8.91
CA GLU A 36 10.35 9.04 -10.06
C GLU A 36 10.76 7.57 -10.06
N GLU A 37 10.72 6.90 -11.21
CA GLU A 37 11.23 5.54 -11.38
C GLU A 37 10.72 4.56 -10.30
N GLU A 38 9.42 4.58 -10.02
CA GLU A 38 8.76 3.76 -9.00
C GLU A 38 9.27 4.00 -7.56
N LYS A 39 9.85 5.17 -7.30
CA LYS A 39 10.30 5.61 -5.97
C LYS A 39 9.51 6.81 -5.49
N LEU A 40 9.24 6.86 -4.18
CA LEU A 40 8.60 8.00 -3.54
C LEU A 40 9.58 8.72 -2.62
N TYR A 41 9.68 10.04 -2.78
CA TYR A 41 10.56 10.88 -1.98
C TYR A 41 9.75 11.75 -1.05
N PHE A 42 10.24 11.89 0.18
CA PHE A 42 9.68 12.78 1.19
C PHE A 42 10.80 13.45 1.99
N VAL A 43 10.46 14.53 2.69
CA VAL A 43 11.43 15.28 3.49
C VAL A 43 10.96 15.42 4.92
N THR A 44 11.91 15.45 5.84
CA THR A 44 11.63 15.80 7.23
C THR A 44 12.81 16.51 7.86
N GLY A 45 12.51 17.41 8.80
CA GLY A 45 13.52 18.14 9.56
C GLY A 45 14.22 17.25 10.58
N ARG A 46 15.54 17.41 10.73
CA ARG A 46 16.38 16.60 11.63
C ARG A 46 15.93 16.59 13.10
N GLY A 47 15.26 17.66 13.56
CA GLY A 47 14.78 17.76 14.94
C GLY A 47 13.51 16.96 15.25
N LYS A 48 12.84 16.35 14.26
CA LYS A 48 11.56 15.66 14.47
C LYS A 48 11.77 14.23 14.98
N HIS A 49 10.87 13.76 15.85
CA HIS A 49 10.79 12.33 16.20
C HIS A 49 10.69 11.44 14.97
N PHE A 50 9.92 11.86 13.97
CA PHE A 50 9.80 11.18 12.69
C PHE A 50 11.16 10.95 12.00
N TYR A 51 12.06 11.93 12.01
CA TYR A 51 13.41 11.78 11.45
C TYR A 51 14.19 10.65 12.15
N ARG A 52 14.21 10.66 13.49
CA ARG A 52 14.89 9.64 14.28
C ARG A 52 14.32 8.24 14.02
N GLN A 53 13.00 8.14 13.92
CA GLN A 53 12.29 6.88 13.64
C GLN A 53 12.73 6.30 12.30
N LEU A 54 12.75 7.10 11.23
CA LEU A 54 13.20 6.69 9.90
C LEU A 54 14.68 6.25 9.88
N LYS A 55 15.54 6.92 10.66
CA LYS A 55 16.96 6.56 10.77
C LYS A 55 17.20 5.28 11.56
N THR A 56 16.31 4.95 12.51
CA THR A 56 16.47 3.82 13.41
C THR A 56 15.84 2.55 12.84
N ASN A 57 14.63 2.67 12.28
CA ASN A 57 13.94 1.59 11.58
C ASN A 57 13.56 2.07 10.17
N PRO A 58 14.31 1.64 9.12
CA PRO A 58 14.10 2.10 7.76
C PRO A 58 12.95 1.34 7.07
N PHE A 59 11.86 1.05 7.78
CA PHE A 59 10.64 0.46 7.22
C PHE A 59 9.45 1.33 7.55
N ILE A 60 8.61 1.57 6.54
CA ILE A 60 7.41 2.40 6.65
C ILE A 60 6.21 1.69 6.05
N ALA A 61 5.01 2.13 6.44
CA ALA A 61 3.79 1.87 5.71
C ALA A 61 3.09 3.19 5.38
N ILE A 62 2.54 3.31 4.18
CA ILE A 62 1.80 4.45 3.67
C ILE A 62 0.37 4.02 3.41
N THR A 63 -0.60 4.87 3.74
CA THR A 63 -2.00 4.69 3.38
C THR A 63 -2.62 6.02 3.00
N ALA A 64 -3.37 6.04 1.91
CA ALA A 64 -4.11 7.21 1.47
C ALA A 64 -5.38 6.80 0.71
N MET A 65 -6.35 7.71 0.65
CA MET A 65 -7.63 7.52 -0.04
C MET A 65 -8.07 8.85 -0.65
N ASN A 66 -8.65 8.80 -1.85
CA ASN A 66 -9.26 9.97 -2.48
C ASN A 66 -10.74 10.13 -2.08
N SER A 67 -11.41 11.17 -2.60
CA SER A 67 -12.84 11.40 -2.37
C SER A 67 -13.77 10.36 -2.99
N ASP A 68 -13.27 9.58 -3.95
CA ASP A 68 -14.02 8.53 -4.65
C ASP A 68 -13.89 7.18 -3.96
N TYR A 69 -13.35 7.11 -2.75
CA TYR A 69 -13.13 5.86 -2.00
C TYR A 69 -12.15 4.87 -2.66
N LEU A 70 -11.32 5.37 -3.57
CA LEU A 70 -10.15 4.64 -4.05
C LEU A 70 -9.02 4.84 -3.03
N SER A 71 -8.48 3.73 -2.53
CA SER A 71 -7.41 3.73 -1.55
C SER A 71 -6.19 2.95 -2.01
N VAL A 72 -5.03 3.40 -1.57
CA VAL A 72 -3.76 2.70 -1.78
C VAL A 72 -3.06 2.58 -0.43
N ARG A 73 -2.64 1.35 -0.12
CA ARG A 73 -1.66 1.06 0.92
C ARG A 73 -0.37 0.55 0.27
N ALA A 74 0.76 0.99 0.81
CA ALA A 74 2.08 0.52 0.38
C ALA A 74 2.98 0.39 1.61
N TYR A 75 3.88 -0.57 1.64
CA TYR A 75 4.87 -0.70 2.71
C TYR A 75 6.18 -1.20 2.14
N GLY A 76 7.28 -0.84 2.79
CA GLY A 76 8.59 -1.23 2.32
C GLY A 76 9.74 -0.46 2.96
N PRO A 77 10.97 -0.83 2.58
CA PRO A 77 12.17 -0.20 3.10
C PRO A 77 12.40 1.18 2.48
N ILE A 78 13.02 2.05 3.26
CA ILE A 78 13.46 3.38 2.82
C ILE A 78 14.98 3.50 2.84
N GLU A 79 15.49 4.44 2.05
CA GLU A 79 16.88 4.89 2.11
C GLU A 79 16.96 6.34 2.58
N PHE A 80 18.04 6.65 3.30
CA PHE A 80 18.42 8.02 3.63
C PHE A 80 19.23 8.61 2.48
N ILE A 81 18.68 9.63 1.83
CA ILE A 81 19.27 10.28 0.66
C ILE A 81 20.07 11.52 1.05
N GLY A 82 19.75 12.16 2.18
CA GLY A 82 20.44 13.36 2.65
C GLY A 82 19.97 14.61 1.92
N GLU A 83 20.85 15.30 1.20
CA GLU A 83 20.52 16.54 0.49
C GLU A 83 20.22 16.37 -0.99
N GLU A 84 20.56 15.22 -1.57
CA GLU A 84 20.26 14.94 -2.97
C GLU A 84 18.73 15.02 -3.20
N LYS A 85 18.32 15.47 -4.39
CA LYS A 85 16.93 15.76 -4.78
C LYS A 85 16.26 16.93 -4.05
N ARG A 86 16.85 17.51 -2.98
CA ARG A 86 16.24 18.63 -2.23
C ARG A 86 15.91 19.82 -3.14
N GLU A 87 16.80 20.19 -4.05
CA GLU A 87 16.55 21.28 -5.01
C GLU A 87 15.33 20.98 -5.91
N LYS A 88 15.26 19.76 -6.45
CA LYS A 88 14.14 19.32 -7.29
C LYS A 88 12.83 19.29 -6.50
N ILE A 89 12.85 18.80 -5.26
CA ILE A 89 11.70 18.81 -4.34
C ILE A 89 11.16 20.24 -4.17
N PHE A 90 12.03 21.21 -3.94
CA PHE A 90 11.62 22.61 -3.77
C PHE A 90 11.06 23.22 -5.07
N LYS A 91 11.62 22.84 -6.23
CA LYS A 91 11.11 23.26 -7.54
C LYS A 91 9.69 22.74 -7.78
N GLU A 92 9.40 21.49 -7.43
CA GLU A 92 8.08 20.87 -7.63
C GLU A 92 7.07 21.18 -6.52
N ASN A 93 7.52 21.69 -5.37
CA ASN A 93 6.67 22.04 -4.23
C ASN A 93 6.96 23.47 -3.76
N PRO A 94 6.55 24.52 -4.51
CA PRO A 94 6.96 25.91 -4.26
C PRO A 94 6.55 26.48 -2.89
N ILE A 95 5.55 25.88 -2.24
CA ILE A 95 5.14 26.24 -0.88
C ILE A 95 6.28 26.04 0.13
N LEU A 96 7.18 25.07 -0.08
CA LEU A 96 8.30 24.82 0.80
C LEU A 96 9.26 26.01 0.88
N SER A 97 9.43 26.77 -0.20
CA SER A 97 10.24 27.98 -0.21
C SER A 97 9.68 29.09 0.69
N HIS A 98 8.35 29.10 0.91
CA HIS A 98 7.71 30.03 1.83
C HIS A 98 7.89 29.58 3.29
N ILE A 99 7.86 28.27 3.55
CA ILE A 99 8.05 27.70 4.90
C ILE A 99 9.53 27.75 5.33
N TYR A 100 10.45 27.53 4.40
CA TYR A 100 11.89 27.51 4.62
C TYR A 100 12.61 28.57 3.77
N PRO A 101 12.43 29.87 4.06
CA PRO A 101 13.01 30.94 3.26
C PRO A 101 14.54 31.02 3.44
N GLY A 102 15.23 31.46 2.38
CA GLY A 102 16.69 31.60 2.38
C GLY A 102 17.39 30.24 2.43
N LYS A 103 18.40 30.11 3.31
CA LYS A 103 19.19 28.87 3.46
C LYS A 103 18.65 27.91 4.53
N LYS A 104 17.44 28.14 5.05
CA LYS A 104 16.86 27.38 6.18
C LYS A 104 16.36 25.97 5.80
N ASN A 105 16.38 25.63 4.51
CA ASN A 105 16.02 24.31 4.02
C ASN A 105 17.12 23.27 4.24
N ASP A 106 18.30 23.70 4.69
CA ASP A 106 19.42 22.85 5.08
C ASP A 106 19.05 21.85 6.20
N ILE A 107 18.02 22.16 7.01
CA ILE A 107 17.51 21.31 8.08
C ILE A 107 16.71 20.09 7.59
N LEU A 108 16.28 20.11 6.32
CA LEU A 108 15.44 19.07 5.74
C LEU A 108 16.30 18.03 5.02
N ASP A 109 16.23 16.78 5.47
CA ASP A 109 16.83 15.68 4.73
C ASP A 109 15.78 14.90 3.97
N VAL A 110 16.21 14.33 2.86
CA VAL A 110 15.42 13.53 1.93
C VAL A 110 15.52 12.06 2.31
N PHE A 111 14.38 11.39 2.27
CA PHE A 111 14.23 9.95 2.39
C PHE A 111 13.48 9.41 1.18
N CYS A 112 13.75 8.17 0.81
CA CYS A 112 13.20 7.55 -0.39
C CYS A 112 12.64 6.17 -0.07
N LEU A 113 11.37 5.93 -0.40
CA LEU A 113 10.82 4.57 -0.48
C LEU A 113 11.33 3.94 -1.78
N ILE A 114 12.28 3.00 -1.64
CA ILE A 114 13.03 2.44 -2.76
C ILE A 114 12.40 1.19 -3.38
N LYS A 115 11.62 0.47 -2.57
CA LYS A 115 10.90 -0.76 -2.93
C LYS A 115 9.65 -0.81 -2.09
N CYS A 116 8.56 -1.33 -2.63
CA CYS A 116 7.36 -1.55 -1.83
C CYS A 116 6.48 -2.65 -2.39
N LYS A 117 5.72 -3.26 -1.49
CA LYS A 117 4.53 -4.04 -1.83
C LYS A 117 3.30 -3.27 -1.37
N GLY A 118 2.17 -3.53 -1.98
CA GLY A 118 0.96 -2.80 -1.61
C GLY A 118 -0.29 -3.33 -2.26
N GLU A 119 -1.37 -2.65 -1.96
CA GLU A 119 -2.71 -2.96 -2.47
C GLU A 119 -3.44 -1.67 -2.80
N LEU A 120 -4.07 -1.68 -3.97
CA LEU A 120 -5.11 -0.75 -4.37
C LEU A 120 -6.47 -1.39 -4.05
N TYR A 121 -7.32 -0.64 -3.37
CA TYR A 121 -8.66 -1.06 -2.95
C TYR A 121 -9.68 0.01 -3.37
N ASP A 122 -10.56 -0.35 -4.30
CA ASP A 122 -11.56 0.52 -4.92
C ASP A 122 -12.96 0.16 -4.40
N LEU A 123 -13.56 1.08 -3.64
CA LEU A 123 -14.94 0.99 -3.13
C LEU A 123 -15.94 1.79 -3.96
N SER A 124 -15.51 2.44 -5.05
CA SER A 124 -16.38 3.25 -5.91
C SER A 124 -17.27 2.42 -6.83
N THR A 125 -16.95 1.14 -6.96
CA THR A 125 -17.58 0.19 -7.89
C THR A 125 -18.69 -0.60 -7.22
N GLU A 126 -19.60 -1.18 -8.04
CA GLU A 126 -20.67 -2.07 -7.54
C GLU A 126 -20.13 -3.27 -6.74
N HIS A 127 -18.95 -3.75 -7.13
CA HIS A 127 -18.20 -4.79 -6.42
C HIS A 127 -16.82 -4.26 -6.07
N PRO A 128 -16.41 -4.29 -4.77
CA PRO A 128 -15.09 -3.82 -4.37
C PRO A 128 -14.00 -4.49 -5.18
N LEU A 129 -13.11 -3.68 -5.77
CA LEU A 129 -12.02 -4.18 -6.60
C LEU A 129 -10.69 -4.04 -5.88
N ARG A 130 -9.87 -5.08 -5.97
CA ARG A 130 -8.58 -5.18 -5.31
C ARG A 130 -7.49 -5.51 -6.31
N LYS A 131 -6.35 -4.83 -6.19
CA LYS A 131 -5.16 -5.13 -6.98
C LYS A 131 -3.92 -4.99 -6.13
N ARG A 132 -3.17 -6.08 -5.98
CA ARG A 132 -1.84 -6.04 -5.35
C ARG A 132 -0.79 -5.63 -6.36
N PHE A 133 0.24 -4.94 -5.87
CA PHE A 133 1.37 -4.49 -6.66
C PHE A 133 2.66 -4.64 -5.88
N SER A 134 3.76 -4.65 -6.63
CA SER A 134 5.11 -4.78 -6.10
C SER A 134 6.04 -3.98 -6.99
N PHE A 135 6.86 -3.14 -6.37
CA PHE A 135 7.83 -2.28 -7.03
C PHE A 135 9.21 -2.52 -6.41
N GLY A 136 10.21 -2.76 -7.26
CA GLY A 136 11.60 -3.05 -6.86
C GLY A 136 11.85 -4.43 -6.25
N TYR A 137 10.82 -5.26 -6.07
CA TYR A 137 10.93 -6.72 -5.88
C TYR A 137 10.64 -7.37 -7.23
N GLU A 138 11.45 -8.33 -7.66
CA GLU A 138 11.53 -8.89 -9.04
C GLU A 138 10.24 -9.57 -9.54
N GLY A 139 9.13 -8.84 -9.62
CA GLY A 139 7.80 -9.35 -9.98
C GLY A 139 7.09 -10.13 -8.87
N GLU A 140 7.64 -10.21 -7.65
CA GLU A 140 7.00 -10.87 -6.51
C GLU A 140 5.75 -10.11 -6.04
N ILE A 141 4.58 -10.56 -6.48
CA ILE A 141 3.28 -10.06 -6.05
C ILE A 141 2.62 -11.11 -5.16
N ASP A 142 2.30 -10.73 -3.92
CA ASP A 142 1.68 -11.64 -2.96
C ASP A 142 0.27 -12.06 -3.42
N GLN A 143 -0.10 -13.32 -3.22
CA GLN A 143 -1.38 -13.88 -3.65
C GLN A 143 -2.58 -13.20 -2.98
N LEU A 144 -3.44 -12.58 -3.77
CA LEU A 144 -4.64 -11.88 -3.32
C LEU A 144 -5.80 -12.86 -3.05
N GLY A 145 -6.54 -12.64 -1.97
CA GLY A 145 -7.77 -13.39 -1.68
C GLY A 145 -7.56 -14.83 -1.21
N TYR A 146 -8.66 -15.44 -0.75
CA TYR A 146 -8.71 -16.88 -0.48
C TYR A 146 -8.66 -17.65 -1.79
N PHE A 147 -8.16 -18.90 -1.75
CA PHE A 147 -8.16 -19.78 -2.92
C PHE A 147 -8.67 -21.18 -2.56
N ILE A 148 -9.27 -21.83 -3.55
CA ILE A 148 -9.83 -23.18 -3.44
C ILE A 148 -8.80 -24.17 -3.96
N THR A 149 -8.55 -25.24 -3.22
CA THR A 149 -7.59 -26.31 -3.58
C THR A 149 -8.27 -27.44 -4.35
N GLU A 150 -7.47 -28.40 -4.79
CA GLU A 150 -7.93 -29.61 -5.49
C GLU A 150 -8.79 -30.54 -4.60
N ASP A 151 -8.84 -30.31 -3.28
CA ASP A 151 -9.71 -31.06 -2.35
C ASP A 151 -11.20 -30.66 -2.50
N CYS A 152 -11.51 -29.71 -3.38
CA CYS A 152 -12.87 -29.26 -3.63
C CYS A 152 -13.73 -30.35 -4.27
N THR A 153 -14.88 -30.63 -3.67
CA THR A 153 -15.86 -31.62 -4.17
C THR A 153 -17.00 -31.00 -5.00
N ALA A 154 -16.89 -29.71 -5.32
CA ALA A 154 -17.93 -28.95 -6.02
C ALA A 154 -19.32 -28.92 -5.34
N CYS A 155 -19.38 -29.01 -4.00
CA CYS A 155 -20.64 -29.03 -3.24
C CYS A 155 -21.43 -27.70 -3.20
N GLY A 156 -20.86 -26.57 -3.64
CA GLY A 156 -21.54 -25.28 -3.72
C GLY A 156 -21.66 -24.45 -2.42
N ILE A 157 -21.44 -25.04 -1.24
CA ILE A 157 -21.62 -24.36 0.07
C ILE A 157 -20.83 -23.05 0.17
N CYS A 158 -19.58 -23.03 -0.30
CA CYS A 158 -18.74 -21.84 -0.24
C CYS A 158 -19.28 -20.70 -1.13
N LYS A 159 -19.90 -21.03 -2.27
CA LYS A 159 -20.49 -20.05 -3.20
C LYS A 159 -21.72 -19.40 -2.56
N ASP A 160 -22.59 -20.20 -1.94
CA ASP A 160 -23.79 -19.70 -1.23
C ASP A 160 -23.42 -18.80 -0.03
N ALA A 161 -22.32 -19.13 0.65
CA ALA A 161 -21.82 -18.35 1.77
C ALA A 161 -21.10 -17.05 1.36
N CYS A 162 -20.74 -16.87 0.08
CA CYS A 162 -19.92 -15.76 -0.39
C CYS A 162 -20.73 -14.45 -0.53
N PRO A 163 -20.46 -13.41 0.28
CA PRO A 163 -21.26 -12.19 0.26
C PRO A 163 -21.07 -11.37 -1.01
N THR A 164 -19.89 -11.46 -1.64
CA THR A 164 -19.56 -10.74 -2.88
C THR A 164 -19.79 -11.57 -4.14
N ARG A 165 -20.33 -12.79 -4.01
CA ARG A 165 -20.66 -13.69 -5.13
C ARG A 165 -19.50 -13.89 -6.13
N THR A 166 -18.27 -13.86 -5.62
CA THR A 166 -17.05 -13.92 -6.44
C THR A 166 -16.59 -15.34 -6.77
N ILE A 167 -17.30 -16.37 -6.28
CA ILE A 167 -16.94 -17.77 -6.50
C ILE A 167 -17.66 -18.31 -7.75
N ASN A 168 -16.87 -18.71 -8.73
CA ASN A 168 -17.30 -19.26 -10.01
C ASN A 168 -17.36 -20.80 -9.96
N GLU A 169 -18.33 -21.37 -10.66
CA GLU A 169 -18.48 -22.82 -10.83
C GLU A 169 -17.49 -23.38 -11.87
N GLY A 170 -17.17 -24.65 -11.72
CA GLY A 170 -16.27 -25.43 -12.59
C GLY A 170 -16.11 -26.85 -12.06
N ASP A 171 -15.16 -27.62 -12.60
CA ASP A 171 -14.82 -28.97 -12.07
C ASP A 171 -14.46 -28.91 -10.57
N ILE A 172 -13.75 -27.85 -10.20
CA ILE A 172 -13.67 -27.31 -8.84
C ILE A 172 -14.10 -25.85 -8.87
N TYR A 173 -14.64 -25.35 -7.76
CA TYR A 173 -15.02 -23.93 -7.64
C TYR A 173 -13.76 -23.06 -7.63
N LYS A 174 -13.85 -21.83 -8.14
CA LYS A 174 -12.74 -20.87 -8.20
C LYS A 174 -13.15 -19.50 -7.69
N ILE A 175 -12.36 -18.93 -6.78
CA ILE A 175 -12.56 -17.57 -6.27
C ILE A 175 -11.89 -16.59 -7.23
N ASP A 176 -12.59 -15.53 -7.67
CA ASP A 176 -11.92 -14.41 -8.31
C ASP A 176 -11.24 -13.53 -7.24
N PRO A 177 -9.90 -13.51 -7.18
CA PRO A 177 -9.20 -12.83 -6.11
C PRO A 177 -9.41 -11.31 -6.14
N GLN A 178 -9.71 -10.71 -7.30
CA GLN A 178 -9.88 -9.26 -7.44
C GLN A 178 -11.15 -8.74 -6.76
N TYR A 179 -12.17 -9.58 -6.61
CA TYR A 179 -13.44 -9.25 -5.95
C TYR A 179 -13.62 -9.97 -4.60
N CYS A 180 -12.59 -10.69 -4.16
CA CYS A 180 -12.55 -11.30 -2.84
C CYS A 180 -12.23 -10.25 -1.78
N VAL A 181 -13.19 -9.97 -0.89
CA VAL A 181 -13.01 -9.03 0.25
C VAL A 181 -12.38 -9.69 1.49
N GLU A 182 -11.79 -10.87 1.33
CA GLU A 182 -11.09 -11.61 2.40
C GLU A 182 -11.91 -11.83 3.69
N CYS A 183 -13.25 -11.90 3.58
CA CYS A 183 -14.12 -12.06 4.75
C CYS A 183 -14.07 -13.43 5.45
N GLY A 184 -13.45 -14.45 4.84
CA GLY A 184 -13.27 -15.77 5.45
C GLY A 184 -14.49 -16.69 5.48
N ARG A 185 -15.69 -16.25 5.09
CA ARG A 185 -16.91 -17.09 5.14
C ARG A 185 -16.78 -18.40 4.36
N CYS A 186 -16.16 -18.36 3.18
CA CYS A 186 -15.97 -19.57 2.39
C CYS A 186 -15.10 -20.58 3.14
N TYR A 187 -13.99 -20.12 3.73
CA TYR A 187 -13.06 -20.91 4.53
C TYR A 187 -13.75 -21.55 5.74
N GLU A 188 -14.51 -20.76 6.51
CA GLU A 188 -15.20 -21.25 7.71
C GLU A 188 -16.28 -22.30 7.42
N HIS A 189 -16.93 -22.21 6.26
CA HIS A 189 -18.05 -23.08 5.90
C HIS A 189 -17.67 -24.26 5.00
N CYS A 190 -16.40 -24.41 4.60
CA CYS A 190 -15.99 -25.51 3.74
C CYS A 190 -15.92 -26.83 4.54
N PRO A 191 -16.80 -27.81 4.30
CA PRO A 191 -16.76 -29.08 5.07
C PRO A 191 -15.59 -29.98 4.67
N HIS A 192 -14.89 -29.66 3.57
CA HIS A 192 -13.78 -30.44 3.03
C HIS A 192 -12.41 -29.80 3.31
N ASN A 193 -12.36 -28.67 4.03
CA ASN A 193 -11.13 -27.89 4.26
C ASN A 193 -10.37 -27.52 2.96
N ALA A 194 -11.09 -27.41 1.85
CA ALA A 194 -10.52 -27.18 0.52
C ALA A 194 -10.26 -25.69 0.21
N ILE A 195 -10.04 -24.86 1.23
CA ILE A 195 -9.85 -23.41 1.09
C ILE A 195 -8.65 -23.00 1.93
N GLU A 196 -7.77 -22.20 1.34
CA GLU A 196 -6.59 -21.65 1.99
C GLU A 196 -6.67 -20.13 2.14
N LYS A 197 -6.01 -19.63 3.19
CA LYS A 197 -5.96 -18.19 3.51
C LYS A 197 -4.94 -17.48 2.61
N PRO A 198 -5.18 -16.21 2.26
CA PRO A 198 -4.13 -15.40 1.64
C PRO A 198 -2.91 -15.28 2.58
N PRO A 199 -1.69 -15.12 2.04
CA PRO A 199 -0.53 -14.76 2.83
C PRO A 199 -0.76 -13.45 3.60
N ILE A 200 -0.23 -13.39 4.82
CA ILE A 200 -0.29 -12.20 5.68
C ILE A 200 0.59 -11.11 5.07
N ILE A 201 0.01 -9.92 4.86
CA ILE A 201 0.68 -8.69 4.46
C ILE A 201 0.74 -7.74 5.66
#